data_AF-A0A850QC32-F1
#
_entry.id   AF-A0A850QC32-F1
#
_cell.length_a   1.000
_cell.length_b   1.000
_cell.length_c   1.000
_cell.angle_alpha   90.00
_cell.angle_beta   90.00
_cell.angle_gamma   90.00
#
_symmetry.space_group_name_H-M   'P 1'
#
loop_
_entity.id
_entity.type
_entity.pdbx_description
1 polymer ?
#
loop_
_entity_poly.entity_id
_entity_poly.type
_entity_poly.pdbx_seq_one_letter_code
_entity_poly.pdbx_strand_id
1 'polypeptide(L)'
;MKVNRLFAAFAMLGFGTACASGALKNEYGGFNIAGTDGVIEQSYGQARGWNIVYGQTNGRAAYCAAETGAGDTLWRIGYDGGQWQVAIPYAPSGASNDFQSMWEVDGVSRNISGVSTDAWTFAWLGLPELDRVMQGNQMIIEIGRASVDRSLSGTAAAVAKVRECVATKGVSYADPDGDSVAMQQPATGCPDDGPRLPGSNICQGRAANYLAAYPDQPPYAPDGQDCRWAVRQAELPGDRYLLYLAAQCGSKTAKLEFAGGNHRSDLMLVNSVYEMSDDSVAEIYAAHGAGANAILQRAAEWSEDPAEMAGCKLIRQSRDPLKYQVDNMGLAQSSDGPRASCGQRGYDGDSPNYWTVFGDEVWYIRPSIEMAEDIFMPSLTVLSKGFSGEYVASGN
;
A
#
# COMPACT_ATOMS: atom_id res chain seq x y z
N MET A 1 -87.69 33.75 -19.29
CA MET A 1 -86.48 34.43 -19.83
C MET A 1 -85.47 33.36 -20.20
N LYS A 2 -85.10 33.28 -21.48
CA LYS A 2 -84.08 32.36 -22.02
C LYS A 2 -82.69 32.90 -21.69
N VAL A 3 -81.80 32.07 -21.15
CA VAL A 3 -80.35 32.31 -21.20
C VAL A 3 -79.65 30.98 -21.50
N ASN A 4 -79.15 30.85 -22.73
CA ASN A 4 -78.22 29.80 -23.16
C ASN A 4 -76.87 30.03 -22.49
N ARG A 5 -76.21 28.95 -22.04
CA ARG A 5 -74.78 28.96 -21.73
C ARG A 5 -74.07 27.84 -22.47
N LEU A 6 -73.16 28.25 -23.35
CA LEU A 6 -72.14 27.43 -23.99
C LEU A 6 -71.24 26.80 -22.91
N PHE A 7 -70.95 25.51 -23.04
CA PHE A 7 -69.82 24.87 -22.38
C PHE A 7 -68.62 24.88 -23.34
N ALA A 8 -67.55 25.56 -22.95
CA ALA A 8 -66.24 25.48 -23.57
C ALA A 8 -65.45 24.35 -22.88
N ALA A 9 -64.96 23.40 -23.66
CA ALA A 9 -64.05 22.35 -23.20
C ALA A 9 -62.62 22.91 -23.14
N PHE A 10 -62.04 22.97 -21.93
CA PHE A 10 -60.64 23.28 -21.71
C PHE A 10 -59.84 21.98 -21.74
N ALA A 11 -59.00 21.81 -22.76
CA ALA A 11 -58.00 20.75 -22.80
C ALA A 11 -56.85 21.11 -21.84
N MET A 12 -56.75 20.42 -20.71
CA MET A 12 -55.57 20.48 -19.84
C MET A 12 -54.43 19.68 -20.50
N LEU A 13 -53.47 20.39 -21.06
CA LEU A 13 -52.13 19.85 -21.34
C LEU A 13 -51.41 19.68 -20.01
N GLY A 14 -51.40 18.45 -19.50
CA GLY A 14 -50.56 18.07 -18.37
C GLY A 14 -49.10 18.06 -18.80
N PHE A 15 -48.36 19.11 -18.43
CA PHE A 15 -46.91 19.03 -18.33
C PHE A 15 -46.59 18.08 -17.18
N GLY A 16 -46.25 16.84 -17.51
CA GLY A 16 -45.64 15.92 -16.57
C GLY A 16 -44.26 16.44 -16.19
N THR A 17 -44.16 17.13 -15.07
CA THR A 17 -42.91 17.29 -14.33
C THR A 17 -42.48 15.90 -13.91
N ALA A 18 -41.56 15.30 -14.66
CA ALA A 18 -40.86 14.10 -14.21
C ALA A 18 -40.19 14.42 -12.88
N CYS A 19 -40.63 13.78 -11.80
CA CYS A 19 -39.98 13.83 -10.51
C CYS A 19 -38.52 13.42 -10.70
N ALA A 20 -37.58 14.33 -10.45
CA ALA A 20 -36.19 13.97 -10.26
C ALA A 20 -36.13 13.08 -9.01
N SER A 21 -35.78 11.81 -9.19
CA SER A 21 -35.50 10.87 -8.12
C SER A 21 -34.23 11.31 -7.36
N GLY A 22 -34.39 12.26 -6.43
CA GLY A 22 -33.48 12.43 -5.30
C GLY A 22 -33.71 11.28 -4.31
N ALA A 23 -32.73 10.68 -3.65
CA ALA A 23 -31.29 10.85 -3.70
C ALA A 23 -30.68 9.44 -3.57
N LEU A 24 -29.83 9.03 -4.51
CA LEU A 24 -29.05 7.78 -4.40
C LEU A 24 -27.92 7.87 -3.36
N LYS A 25 -27.74 9.06 -2.78
CA LYS A 25 -26.63 9.39 -1.90
C LYS A 25 -27.15 9.57 -0.48
N ASN A 26 -26.41 9.05 0.49
CA ASN A 26 -26.69 9.23 1.91
C ASN A 26 -26.43 10.69 2.36
N GLU A 27 -26.65 10.97 3.64
CA GLU A 27 -26.62 12.33 4.20
C GLU A 27 -25.25 13.03 4.05
N TYR A 28 -24.14 12.29 3.95
CA TYR A 28 -22.82 12.87 3.69
C TYR A 28 -22.49 13.02 2.19
N GLY A 29 -23.38 12.58 1.30
CA GLY A 29 -23.23 12.72 -0.16
C GLY A 29 -22.49 11.57 -0.84
N GLY A 30 -22.27 10.44 -0.16
CA GLY A 30 -21.70 9.20 -0.70
C GLY A 30 -22.73 8.08 -0.88
N PHE A 31 -22.27 6.86 -1.09
CA PHE A 31 -23.11 5.67 -1.28
C PHE A 31 -22.94 4.69 -0.13
N ASN A 32 -24.02 4.02 0.27
CA ASN A 32 -23.93 2.90 1.20
C ASN A 32 -23.44 1.65 0.43
N ILE A 33 -22.46 0.93 0.97
CA ILE A 33 -21.82 -0.23 0.32
C ILE A 33 -22.71 -1.50 0.27
N ALA A 34 -23.98 -1.36 0.66
CA ALA A 34 -25.01 -2.39 0.62
C ALA A 34 -26.39 -1.73 0.61
N GLY A 35 -27.41 -2.44 0.14
CA GLY A 35 -28.81 -2.00 0.24
C GLY A 35 -29.18 -0.70 -0.47
N THR A 36 -28.29 -0.13 -1.30
CA THR A 36 -28.59 1.13 -2.01
C THR A 36 -29.46 0.86 -3.24
N ASP A 37 -30.69 1.36 -3.22
CA ASP A 37 -31.62 1.28 -4.35
C ASP A 37 -31.01 1.82 -5.65
N GLY A 38 -31.25 1.13 -6.76
CA GLY A 38 -30.77 1.56 -8.08
C GLY A 38 -29.26 1.41 -8.33
N VAL A 39 -28.52 0.77 -7.41
CA VAL A 39 -27.16 0.29 -7.65
C VAL A 39 -27.20 -1.14 -8.18
N ILE A 40 -26.50 -1.38 -9.28
CA ILE A 40 -26.28 -2.71 -9.84
C ILE A 40 -24.89 -3.17 -9.40
N GLU A 41 -24.83 -4.26 -8.63
CA GLU A 41 -23.58 -4.91 -8.24
C GLU A 41 -23.17 -5.95 -9.28
N GLN A 42 -21.88 -5.97 -9.62
CA GLN A 42 -21.26 -7.01 -10.44
C GLN A 42 -20.05 -7.60 -9.72
N SER A 43 -19.78 -8.89 -9.95
CA SER A 43 -18.58 -9.53 -9.43
C SER A 43 -17.33 -8.89 -10.05
N TYR A 44 -16.37 -8.54 -9.19
CA TYR A 44 -15.08 -7.96 -9.60
C TYR A 44 -13.94 -8.96 -9.42
N GLY A 45 -13.96 -9.77 -8.36
CA GLY A 45 -12.92 -10.75 -8.08
C GLY A 45 -13.04 -11.37 -6.70
N GLN A 46 -12.00 -12.09 -6.26
CA GLN A 46 -11.95 -12.71 -4.93
C GLN A 46 -10.60 -12.44 -4.24
N ALA A 47 -10.59 -12.41 -2.91
CA ALA A 47 -9.38 -12.32 -2.11
C ALA A 47 -9.56 -13.04 -0.78
N ARG A 48 -8.82 -14.14 -0.55
CA ARG A 48 -8.73 -14.83 0.75
C ARG A 48 -10.09 -15.15 1.41
N GLY A 49 -11.04 -15.69 0.63
CA GLY A 49 -12.37 -16.05 1.13
C GLY A 49 -13.39 -14.90 1.14
N TRP A 50 -13.01 -13.76 0.54
CA TRP A 50 -13.90 -12.63 0.29
C TRP A 50 -14.23 -12.55 -1.19
N ASN A 51 -15.48 -12.22 -1.50
CA ASN A 51 -15.92 -11.84 -2.84
C ASN A 51 -15.88 -10.31 -2.94
N ILE A 52 -15.33 -9.78 -4.02
CA ILE A 52 -15.28 -8.34 -4.27
C ILE A 52 -16.32 -8.02 -5.32
N VAL A 53 -17.16 -7.05 -5.01
CA VAL A 53 -18.21 -6.55 -5.89
C VAL A 53 -17.95 -5.09 -6.23
N TYR A 54 -18.30 -4.72 -7.45
CA TYR A 54 -18.32 -3.35 -7.94
C TYR A 54 -19.76 -2.91 -8.11
N GLY A 55 -20.16 -1.87 -7.38
CA GLY A 55 -21.47 -1.24 -7.48
C GLY A 55 -21.44 -0.05 -8.43
N GLN A 56 -22.40 0.02 -9.35
CA GLN A 56 -22.57 1.16 -10.26
C GLN A 56 -24.04 1.61 -10.35
N THR A 57 -24.24 2.90 -10.60
CA THR A 57 -25.57 3.48 -10.84
C THR A 57 -25.52 4.44 -12.01
N ASN A 58 -26.45 4.31 -12.96
CA ASN A 58 -26.50 5.13 -14.18
C ASN A 58 -25.15 5.21 -14.93
N GLY A 59 -24.43 4.08 -15.00
CA GLY A 59 -23.11 3.97 -15.65
C GLY A 59 -21.97 4.68 -14.91
N ARG A 60 -22.17 5.12 -13.66
CA ARG A 60 -21.15 5.73 -12.81
C ARG A 60 -20.80 4.80 -11.65
N ALA A 61 -19.51 4.77 -11.29
CA ALA A 61 -19.04 4.06 -10.11
C ALA A 61 -19.76 4.58 -8.86
N ALA A 62 -20.29 3.66 -8.05
CA ALA A 62 -20.88 3.96 -6.75
C ALA A 62 -19.92 3.52 -5.63
N TYR A 63 -19.49 2.26 -5.62
CA TYR A 63 -18.55 1.74 -4.63
C TYR A 63 -17.86 0.45 -5.10
N CYS A 64 -16.83 0.06 -4.37
CA CYS A 64 -16.36 -1.32 -4.34
C CYS A 64 -16.49 -1.85 -2.91
N ALA A 65 -16.95 -3.09 -2.76
CA ALA A 65 -17.10 -3.73 -1.47
C ALA A 65 -16.58 -5.16 -1.53
N ALA A 66 -16.00 -5.62 -0.44
CA ALA A 66 -15.72 -7.01 -0.20
C ALA A 66 -16.77 -7.58 0.75
N GLU A 67 -17.25 -8.79 0.47
CA GLU A 67 -18.22 -9.50 1.28
C GLU A 67 -17.74 -10.91 1.62
N THR A 68 -18.10 -11.38 2.82
CA THR A 68 -17.87 -12.76 3.26
C THR A 68 -18.99 -13.21 4.19
N GLY A 69 -19.13 -14.52 4.36
CA GLY A 69 -20.24 -15.14 5.10
C GLY A 69 -21.54 -15.22 4.29
N ALA A 70 -22.64 -15.60 4.95
CA ALA A 70 -23.97 -15.69 4.37
C ALA A 70 -25.06 -15.48 5.44
N GLY A 71 -26.24 -15.00 5.03
CA GLY A 71 -27.36 -14.72 5.94
C GLY A 71 -26.92 -13.80 7.10
N ASP A 72 -27.16 -14.23 8.34
CA ASP A 72 -26.84 -13.44 9.55
C ASP A 72 -25.33 -13.32 9.84
N THR A 73 -24.49 -14.10 9.13
CA THR A 73 -23.02 -14.02 9.22
C THR A 73 -22.41 -13.16 8.13
N LEU A 74 -23.21 -12.71 7.16
CA LEU A 74 -22.76 -11.82 6.10
C LEU A 74 -22.27 -10.51 6.75
N TRP A 75 -21.13 -10.04 6.28
CA TRP A 75 -20.69 -8.68 6.53
C TRP A 75 -19.82 -8.20 5.38
N ARG A 76 -19.79 -6.88 5.21
CA ARG A 76 -19.09 -6.22 4.12
C ARG A 76 -18.13 -5.18 4.64
N ILE A 77 -17.05 -4.97 3.90
CA ILE A 77 -16.16 -3.82 4.06
C ILE A 77 -15.90 -3.21 2.69
N GLY A 78 -16.00 -1.90 2.56
CA GLY A 78 -15.97 -1.27 1.24
C GLY A 78 -15.66 0.22 1.26
N TYR A 79 -15.44 0.77 0.07
CA TYR A 79 -15.13 2.17 -0.16
C TYR A 79 -15.99 2.72 -1.30
N ASP A 80 -16.64 3.86 -1.06
CA ASP A 80 -17.55 4.51 -2.00
C ASP A 80 -16.92 5.66 -2.80
N GLY A 81 -15.60 5.83 -2.69
CA GLY A 81 -14.87 6.95 -3.27
C GLY A 81 -14.55 8.07 -2.28
N GLY A 82 -15.18 8.10 -1.10
CA GLY A 82 -14.90 9.07 -0.04
C GLY A 82 -14.68 8.48 1.35
N GLN A 83 -15.41 7.42 1.71
CA GLN A 83 -15.46 6.91 3.08
C GLN A 83 -15.40 5.38 3.11
N TRP A 84 -14.54 4.83 3.99
CA TRP A 84 -14.54 3.41 4.30
C TRP A 84 -15.72 3.06 5.20
N GLN A 85 -16.38 1.96 4.88
CA GLN A 85 -17.57 1.49 5.57
C GLN A 85 -17.46 0.01 5.91
N VAL A 86 -18.04 -0.37 7.04
CA VAL A 86 -18.42 -1.76 7.32
C VAL A 86 -19.93 -1.85 7.31
N ALA A 87 -20.50 -2.86 6.66
CA ALA A 87 -21.93 -3.10 6.60
C ALA A 87 -22.31 -4.48 7.15
N ILE A 88 -23.32 -4.51 8.02
CA ILE A 88 -23.88 -5.73 8.62
C ILE A 88 -25.39 -5.77 8.32
N PRO A 89 -25.96 -6.91 7.90
CA PRO A 89 -27.38 -7.04 7.57
C PRO A 89 -28.23 -7.17 8.85
N TYR A 90 -28.14 -6.16 9.70
CA TYR A 90 -28.94 -5.99 10.89
C TYR A 90 -29.33 -4.51 10.95
N ALA A 91 -30.59 -4.19 11.17
CA ALA A 91 -31.02 -2.81 11.42
C ALA A 91 -31.83 -2.81 12.73
N PRO A 92 -31.37 -2.14 13.80
CA PRO A 92 -32.14 -2.04 15.03
C PRO A 92 -33.48 -1.34 14.75
N SER A 93 -34.58 -1.94 15.22
CA SER A 93 -35.91 -1.34 15.13
C SER A 93 -35.98 -0.10 16.05
N GLY A 94 -36.09 1.11 15.49
CA GLY A 94 -36.15 2.34 16.27
C GLY A 94 -36.32 3.60 15.41
N ALA A 95 -36.59 4.75 16.05
CA ALA A 95 -36.84 6.03 15.37
C ALA A 95 -35.57 6.80 14.98
N SER A 96 -34.39 6.36 15.42
CA SER A 96 -33.11 6.97 15.07
C SER A 96 -32.33 6.01 14.20
N ASN A 97 -32.03 6.44 12.98
CA ASN A 97 -31.19 5.70 12.05
C ASN A 97 -29.71 5.88 12.38
N ASP A 98 -29.35 6.96 13.09
CA ASP A 98 -27.99 7.15 13.57
C ASP A 98 -27.74 6.29 14.80
N PHE A 99 -26.57 5.66 14.85
CA PHE A 99 -26.13 4.93 16.04
C PHE A 99 -24.67 5.26 16.38
N GLN A 100 -24.39 5.23 17.67
CA GLN A 100 -23.05 5.16 18.21
C GLN A 100 -22.90 3.82 18.88
N SER A 101 -21.83 3.11 18.56
CA SER A 101 -21.59 1.75 19.01
C SER A 101 -20.16 1.59 19.48
N MET A 102 -19.96 0.69 20.44
CA MET A 102 -18.65 0.26 20.84
C MET A 102 -18.22 -0.89 19.93
N TRP A 103 -17.05 -0.74 19.33
CA TRP A 103 -16.40 -1.73 18.49
C TRP A 103 -15.13 -2.15 19.17
N GLU A 104 -14.92 -3.44 19.31
CA GLU A 104 -13.72 -4.00 19.88
C GLU A 104 -12.96 -4.76 18.79
N VAL A 105 -11.67 -4.47 18.63
CA VAL A 105 -10.75 -5.27 17.81
C VAL A 105 -9.65 -5.77 18.72
N ASP A 106 -9.53 -7.09 18.84
CA ASP A 106 -8.53 -7.77 19.68
C ASP A 106 -8.42 -7.18 21.10
N GLY A 107 -9.56 -6.96 21.78
CA GLY A 107 -9.62 -6.43 23.15
C GLY A 107 -9.52 -4.90 23.26
N VAL A 108 -9.38 -4.17 22.15
CA VAL A 108 -9.30 -2.70 22.16
C VAL A 108 -10.60 -2.09 21.66
N SER A 109 -11.34 -1.45 22.56
CA SER A 109 -12.64 -0.85 22.26
C SER A 109 -12.55 0.62 21.80
N ARG A 110 -13.37 1.00 20.82
CA ARG A 110 -13.55 2.38 20.33
C ARG A 110 -15.02 2.66 20.04
N ASN A 111 -15.42 3.91 20.19
CA ASN A 111 -16.72 4.37 19.72
C ASN A 111 -16.67 4.62 18.22
N ILE A 112 -17.58 4.01 17.49
CA ILE A 112 -17.77 4.23 16.06
C ILE A 112 -19.21 4.67 15.82
N SER A 113 -19.36 5.69 14.97
CA SER A 113 -20.65 6.19 14.53
C SER A 113 -21.05 5.56 13.20
N GLY A 114 -22.36 5.49 12.98
CA GLY A 114 -22.90 4.96 11.76
C GLY A 114 -24.37 5.25 11.56
N VAL A 115 -24.92 4.66 10.51
CA VAL A 115 -26.32 4.78 10.09
C VAL A 115 -26.91 3.39 9.84
N SER A 116 -28.17 3.19 10.22
CA SER A 116 -28.96 2.00 9.93
C SER A 116 -30.06 2.34 8.92
N THR A 117 -30.09 1.66 7.78
CA THR A 117 -31.11 1.81 6.74
C THR A 117 -31.26 0.52 5.96
N ASP A 118 -32.47 0.24 5.46
CA ASP A 118 -32.75 -0.84 4.51
C ASP A 118 -32.25 -2.23 4.94
N ALA A 119 -32.46 -2.56 6.22
CA ALA A 119 -32.00 -3.79 6.88
C ALA A 119 -30.48 -3.91 7.08
N TRP A 120 -29.71 -2.86 6.82
CA TRP A 120 -28.28 -2.78 7.03
C TRP A 120 -27.91 -1.75 8.10
N THR A 121 -26.83 -2.04 8.80
CA THR A 121 -26.11 -1.11 9.66
C THR A 121 -24.77 -0.82 9.03
N PHE A 122 -24.45 0.45 8.82
CA PHE A 122 -23.20 0.95 8.25
C PHE A 122 -22.41 1.70 9.30
N ALA A 123 -21.16 1.33 9.52
CA ALA A 123 -20.24 2.06 10.38
C ALA A 123 -19.12 2.69 9.54
N TRP A 124 -18.80 3.94 9.83
CA TRP A 124 -17.75 4.67 9.11
C TRP A 124 -16.39 4.42 9.77
N LEU A 125 -15.43 3.92 9.00
CA LEU A 125 -14.08 3.67 9.48
C LEU A 125 -13.16 4.83 9.09
N GLY A 126 -12.54 5.47 10.08
CA GLY A 126 -11.35 6.28 9.83
C GLY A 126 -10.18 5.38 9.39
N LEU A 127 -9.11 5.98 8.85
CA LEU A 127 -7.92 5.22 8.48
C LEU A 127 -7.32 4.44 9.67
N PRO A 128 -7.23 4.99 10.90
CA PRO A 128 -6.75 4.22 12.05
C PRO A 128 -7.63 3.02 12.41
N GLU A 129 -8.96 3.15 12.30
CA GLU A 129 -9.90 2.04 12.53
C GLU A 129 -9.78 0.98 11.43
N LEU A 130 -9.66 1.41 10.17
CA LEU A 130 -9.43 0.52 9.05
C LEU A 130 -8.13 -0.28 9.23
N ASP A 131 -7.04 0.38 9.60
CA ASP A 131 -5.75 -0.29 9.83
C ASP A 131 -5.85 -1.33 10.94
N ARG A 132 -6.58 -1.05 12.02
CA ARG A 132 -6.86 -2.03 13.09
C ARG A 132 -7.67 -3.21 12.58
N VAL A 133 -8.73 -2.97 11.82
CA VAL A 133 -9.57 -4.02 11.22
C VAL A 133 -8.76 -4.88 10.23
N MET A 134 -7.79 -4.29 9.52
CA MET A 134 -6.89 -5.03 8.63
C MET A 134 -5.86 -5.88 9.39
N GLN A 135 -5.37 -5.40 10.54
CA GLN A 135 -4.32 -6.04 11.33
C GLN A 135 -4.86 -7.00 12.40
N GLY A 136 -6.14 -6.89 12.75
CA GLY A 136 -6.76 -7.63 13.83
C GLY A 136 -7.12 -9.06 13.46
N ASN A 137 -7.48 -9.85 14.47
CA ASN A 137 -7.89 -11.25 14.31
C ASN A 137 -9.40 -11.41 14.48
N GLN A 138 -9.97 -10.71 15.45
CA GLN A 138 -11.39 -10.73 15.78
C GLN A 138 -11.91 -9.32 16.02
N MET A 139 -13.16 -9.12 15.62
CA MET A 139 -13.89 -7.89 15.88
C MET A 139 -15.24 -8.22 16.52
N ILE A 140 -15.60 -7.46 17.55
CA ILE A 140 -16.91 -7.51 18.21
C ILE A 140 -17.59 -6.18 17.95
N ILE A 141 -18.81 -6.23 17.42
CA ILE A 141 -19.59 -5.04 17.07
C ILE A 141 -20.90 -5.05 17.86
N GLU A 142 -21.10 -4.03 18.68
CA GLU A 142 -22.36 -3.84 19.42
C GLU A 142 -23.33 -2.96 18.62
N ILE A 143 -24.39 -3.53 18.06
CA ILE A 143 -25.43 -2.80 17.33
C ILE A 143 -26.72 -2.80 18.14
N GLY A 144 -26.92 -1.76 18.95
CA GLY A 144 -28.12 -1.61 19.78
C GLY A 144 -28.26 -2.75 20.80
N ARG A 145 -29.09 -3.76 20.50
CA ARG A 145 -29.32 -4.94 21.35
C ARG A 145 -28.63 -6.21 20.84
N ALA A 146 -27.92 -6.13 19.72
CA ALA A 146 -27.15 -7.24 19.17
C ALA A 146 -25.66 -7.02 19.41
N SER A 147 -24.94 -8.10 19.69
CA SER A 147 -23.47 -8.14 19.64
C SER A 147 -23.07 -9.18 18.61
N VAL A 148 -22.14 -8.79 17.73
CA VAL A 148 -21.80 -9.53 16.54
C VAL A 148 -20.31 -9.75 16.48
N ASP A 149 -19.91 -11.02 16.58
CA ASP A 149 -18.52 -11.44 16.45
C ASP A 149 -18.19 -11.69 14.98
N ARG A 150 -17.05 -11.17 14.53
CA ARG A 150 -16.53 -11.35 13.18
C ARG A 150 -15.06 -11.74 13.22
N SER A 151 -14.73 -12.78 12.46
CA SER A 151 -13.34 -13.08 12.12
C SER A 151 -12.85 -12.03 11.13
N LEU A 152 -11.65 -11.49 11.37
CA LEU A 152 -10.96 -10.55 10.49
C LEU A 152 -10.02 -11.24 9.49
N SER A 153 -10.10 -12.58 9.40
CA SER A 153 -9.29 -13.36 8.47
C SER A 153 -9.53 -12.90 7.02
N GLY A 154 -8.45 -12.54 6.34
CA GLY A 154 -8.49 -12.09 4.95
C GLY A 154 -8.94 -10.64 4.74
N THR A 155 -9.32 -9.91 5.79
CA THR A 155 -9.85 -8.54 5.67
C THR A 155 -8.85 -7.58 5.02
N ALA A 156 -7.56 -7.66 5.32
CA ALA A 156 -6.57 -6.81 4.67
C ALA A 156 -6.38 -7.10 3.17
N ALA A 157 -6.46 -8.38 2.76
CA ALA A 157 -6.42 -8.76 1.35
C ALA A 157 -7.68 -8.27 0.62
N ALA A 158 -8.83 -8.38 1.28
CA ALA A 158 -10.10 -7.85 0.80
C ALA A 158 -10.05 -6.33 0.60
N VAL A 159 -9.53 -5.59 1.59
CA VAL A 159 -9.33 -4.12 1.50
C VAL A 159 -8.37 -3.75 0.37
N ALA A 160 -7.26 -4.47 0.20
CA ALA A 160 -6.34 -4.25 -0.91
C ALA A 160 -7.04 -4.44 -2.27
N LYS A 161 -7.84 -5.51 -2.41
CA LYS A 161 -8.59 -5.78 -3.64
C LYS A 161 -9.72 -4.78 -3.89
N VAL A 162 -10.34 -4.25 -2.84
CA VAL A 162 -11.29 -3.13 -2.94
C VAL A 162 -10.60 -1.87 -3.43
N ARG A 163 -9.38 -1.55 -2.96
CA ARG A 163 -8.60 -0.39 -3.47
C ARG A 163 -8.27 -0.55 -4.95
N GLU A 164 -7.87 -1.76 -5.38
CA GLU A 164 -7.67 -2.08 -6.80
C GLU A 164 -8.94 -1.85 -7.60
N CYS A 165 -10.08 -2.39 -7.14
CA CYS A 165 -11.39 -2.19 -7.76
C CYS A 165 -11.76 -0.71 -7.94
N VAL A 166 -11.51 0.11 -6.91
CA VAL A 166 -11.77 1.56 -6.97
C VAL A 166 -10.85 2.21 -7.99
N ALA A 167 -9.56 1.89 -7.98
CA ALA A 167 -8.56 2.44 -8.88
C ALA A 167 -8.86 2.10 -10.35
N THR A 168 -9.34 0.88 -10.62
CA THR A 168 -9.71 0.44 -11.98
C THR A 168 -11.17 0.74 -12.33
N LYS A 169 -11.93 1.39 -11.43
CA LYS A 169 -13.36 1.68 -11.60
C LYS A 169 -14.17 0.43 -11.98
N GLY A 170 -13.88 -0.68 -11.30
CA GLY A 170 -14.55 -1.95 -11.53
C GLY A 170 -14.16 -2.66 -12.83
N VAL A 171 -13.18 -2.15 -13.58
CA VAL A 171 -12.59 -2.89 -14.70
C VAL A 171 -11.73 -3.99 -14.10
N SER A 172 -12.24 -5.22 -14.11
CA SER A 172 -11.43 -6.40 -13.83
C SER A 172 -10.57 -6.66 -15.06
N TYR A 173 -9.26 -6.56 -14.91
CA TYR A 173 -8.37 -7.21 -15.85
C TYR A 173 -8.47 -8.70 -15.54
N ALA A 174 -9.37 -9.37 -16.24
CA ALA A 174 -9.34 -10.82 -16.28
C ALA A 174 -7.95 -11.19 -16.77
N ASP A 175 -7.16 -11.82 -15.90
CA ASP A 175 -6.04 -12.60 -16.38
C ASP A 175 -6.63 -13.58 -17.41
N PRO A 176 -6.21 -13.57 -18.69
CA PRO A 176 -6.89 -14.31 -19.76
C PRO A 176 -7.03 -15.83 -19.52
N ASP A 177 -6.37 -16.36 -18.48
CA ASP A 177 -6.38 -17.77 -18.11
C ASP A 177 -7.21 -18.06 -16.83
N GLY A 178 -8.15 -17.18 -16.47
CA GLY A 178 -9.08 -17.35 -15.35
C GLY A 178 -10.16 -18.43 -15.54
N ASP A 179 -9.79 -19.60 -16.09
CA ASP A 179 -10.59 -20.80 -15.97
C ASP A 179 -10.46 -21.35 -14.55
N SER A 180 -11.58 -21.85 -14.03
CA SER A 180 -11.71 -22.35 -12.66
C SER A 180 -10.87 -23.62 -12.48
N VAL A 181 -9.58 -23.48 -12.15
CA VAL A 181 -8.71 -24.63 -11.95
C VAL A 181 -9.03 -25.26 -10.59
N ALA A 182 -9.70 -26.40 -10.64
CA ALA A 182 -9.70 -27.37 -9.56
C ALA A 182 -8.26 -27.58 -9.09
N MET A 183 -8.03 -27.52 -7.78
CA MET A 183 -6.72 -27.74 -7.15
C MET A 183 -6.06 -29.04 -7.66
N GLN A 184 -5.18 -28.91 -8.65
CA GLN A 184 -4.15 -29.90 -8.93
C GLN A 184 -2.83 -29.39 -8.37
N GLN A 185 -2.19 -30.23 -7.57
CA GLN A 185 -0.93 -29.94 -6.87
C GLN A 185 0.17 -29.48 -7.84
N PRO A 186 1.09 -28.59 -7.42
CA PRO A 186 2.04 -27.95 -8.33
C PRO A 186 3.14 -28.92 -8.75
N ALA A 187 3.49 -28.85 -10.03
CA ALA A 187 4.79 -29.27 -10.53
C ALA A 187 5.90 -28.50 -9.77
N THR A 188 6.99 -29.20 -9.46
CA THR A 188 8.12 -28.76 -8.62
C THR A 188 9.05 -27.71 -9.25
N GLY A 189 8.60 -26.97 -10.27
CA GLY A 189 9.40 -25.97 -10.99
C GLY A 189 8.78 -24.58 -10.96
N CYS A 190 9.60 -23.55 -11.13
CA CYS A 190 9.06 -22.22 -11.39
C CYS A 190 8.60 -22.11 -12.85
N PRO A 191 7.45 -21.47 -13.11
CA PRO A 191 6.95 -21.26 -14.48
C PRO A 191 7.86 -20.42 -15.39
N ASP A 192 8.85 -19.73 -14.82
CA ASP A 192 9.83 -18.88 -15.53
C ASP A 192 11.19 -19.58 -15.69
N ASP A 193 11.26 -20.91 -15.48
CA ASP A 193 12.47 -21.74 -15.51
C ASP A 193 13.63 -21.28 -14.61
N GLY A 194 13.39 -20.28 -13.74
CA GLY A 194 14.37 -19.78 -12.78
C GLY A 194 14.34 -20.52 -11.44
N PRO A 195 15.44 -20.53 -10.68
CA PRO A 195 15.40 -21.04 -9.32
C PRO A 195 14.52 -20.13 -8.44
N ARG A 196 13.96 -20.69 -7.36
CA ARG A 196 13.30 -19.90 -6.31
C ARG A 196 14.35 -19.20 -5.46
N LEU A 197 14.05 -17.99 -5.04
CA LEU A 197 14.83 -17.30 -4.03
C LEU A 197 14.66 -18.02 -2.68
N PRO A 198 15.75 -18.27 -1.92
CA PRO A 198 15.75 -19.24 -0.82
C PRO A 198 14.86 -18.86 0.37
N GLY A 199 14.73 -17.59 0.70
CA GLY A 199 13.88 -17.15 1.82
C GLY A 199 12.45 -16.84 1.38
N SER A 200 12.27 -15.99 0.35
CA SER A 200 10.92 -15.59 -0.07
C SER A 200 10.17 -16.68 -0.85
N ASN A 201 10.89 -17.69 -1.35
CA ASN A 201 10.37 -18.75 -2.20
C ASN A 201 9.71 -18.23 -3.51
N ILE A 202 9.95 -16.97 -3.88
CA ILE A 202 9.50 -16.38 -5.15
C ILE A 202 10.42 -16.87 -6.27
N CYS A 203 9.85 -17.19 -7.43
CA CYS A 203 10.62 -17.50 -8.63
C CYS A 203 11.42 -16.27 -9.08
N GLN A 204 12.69 -16.43 -9.45
CA GLN A 204 13.55 -15.28 -9.79
C GLN A 204 12.98 -14.37 -10.89
N GLY A 205 12.40 -14.93 -11.96
CA GLY A 205 11.78 -14.14 -13.03
C GLY A 205 10.50 -13.42 -12.59
N ARG A 206 9.79 -13.92 -11.58
CA ARG A 206 8.69 -13.18 -10.92
C ARG A 206 9.19 -12.14 -9.92
N ALA A 207 10.23 -12.46 -9.16
CA ALA A 207 10.87 -11.53 -8.23
C ALA A 207 11.36 -10.27 -8.97
N ALA A 208 11.77 -10.45 -10.23
CA ALA A 208 12.17 -9.36 -11.08
C ALA A 208 11.09 -8.27 -11.24
N ASN A 209 9.81 -8.62 -11.29
CA ASN A 209 8.71 -7.65 -11.47
C ASN A 209 8.49 -6.73 -10.26
N TYR A 210 9.12 -7.01 -9.12
CA TYR A 210 9.03 -6.17 -7.93
C TYR A 210 10.11 -5.08 -7.89
N LEU A 211 11.23 -5.25 -8.59
CA LEU A 211 12.37 -4.32 -8.51
C LEU A 211 12.00 -2.93 -9.04
N ALA A 212 12.48 -1.89 -8.36
CA ALA A 212 12.19 -0.49 -8.68
C ALA A 212 12.77 -0.04 -10.03
N ALA A 213 13.91 -0.62 -10.42
CA ALA A 213 14.62 -0.26 -11.62
C ALA A 213 15.43 -1.45 -12.17
N TYR A 214 15.62 -1.42 -13.49
CA TYR A 214 16.50 -2.33 -14.21
C TYR A 214 17.56 -1.54 -14.96
N PRO A 215 18.83 -1.99 -14.96
CA PRO A 215 19.85 -1.43 -15.80
C PRO A 215 19.68 -1.92 -17.24
N ASP A 216 19.85 -1.04 -18.21
CA ASP A 216 19.87 -1.40 -19.64
C ASP A 216 21.15 -2.12 -20.06
N GLN A 217 22.19 -2.05 -19.22
CA GLN A 217 23.51 -2.62 -19.48
C GLN A 217 23.86 -3.68 -18.43
N PRO A 218 24.58 -4.75 -18.83
CA PRO A 218 25.15 -5.69 -17.87
C PRO A 218 26.13 -4.98 -16.92
N PRO A 219 26.47 -5.60 -15.78
CA PRO A 219 27.54 -5.08 -14.95
C PRO A 219 28.84 -5.08 -15.76
N TYR A 220 29.80 -4.26 -15.32
CA TYR A 220 31.16 -4.35 -15.84
C TYR A 220 31.67 -5.80 -15.69
N ALA A 221 32.58 -6.22 -16.56
CA ALA A 221 33.12 -7.56 -16.56
C ALA A 221 34.63 -7.51 -16.34
N PRO A 222 35.14 -7.89 -15.16
CA PRO A 222 36.58 -8.01 -14.96
C PRO A 222 37.11 -9.19 -15.78
N ASP A 223 38.27 -9.00 -16.41
CA ASP A 223 39.08 -10.05 -17.05
C ASP A 223 38.37 -10.90 -18.11
N GLY A 224 37.47 -10.29 -18.90
CA GLY A 224 36.79 -10.98 -20.00
C GLY A 224 35.82 -12.08 -19.55
N GLN A 225 35.41 -12.07 -18.28
CA GLN A 225 34.37 -12.96 -17.77
C GLN A 225 32.99 -12.56 -18.31
N ASP A 226 32.06 -13.51 -18.36
CA ASP A 226 30.66 -13.20 -18.65
C ASP A 226 29.97 -12.77 -17.35
N CYS A 227 29.52 -11.52 -17.32
CA CYS A 227 28.92 -10.90 -16.15
C CYS A 227 27.49 -10.49 -16.45
N ARG A 228 26.60 -10.74 -15.51
CA ARG A 228 25.19 -10.41 -15.61
C ARG A 228 24.63 -9.92 -14.29
N TRP A 229 23.56 -9.14 -14.36
CA TRP A 229 22.75 -8.83 -13.19
C TRP A 229 21.88 -10.04 -12.84
N ALA A 230 21.92 -10.46 -11.60
CA ALA A 230 21.10 -11.54 -11.06
C ALA A 230 20.22 -11.03 -9.93
N VAL A 231 18.93 -11.39 -9.93
CA VAL A 231 18.02 -11.07 -8.82
C VAL A 231 18.44 -11.86 -7.59
N ARG A 232 18.71 -11.13 -6.51
CA ARG A 232 19.06 -11.67 -5.21
C ARG A 232 18.13 -11.16 -4.13
N GLN A 233 18.25 -11.76 -2.95
CA GLN A 233 17.57 -11.30 -1.77
C GLN A 233 18.47 -11.32 -0.55
N ALA A 234 18.24 -10.40 0.37
CA ALA A 234 18.75 -10.42 1.73
C ALA A 234 17.55 -10.51 2.68
N GLU A 235 17.70 -11.29 3.76
CA GLU A 235 16.65 -11.39 4.77
C GLU A 235 16.68 -10.15 5.68
N LEU A 236 15.50 -9.61 5.95
CA LEU A 236 15.29 -8.50 6.89
C LEU A 236 14.41 -9.00 8.05
N PRO A 237 14.44 -8.34 9.23
CA PRO A 237 13.58 -8.72 10.35
C PRO A 237 12.09 -8.71 10.00
N GLY A 238 11.35 -9.68 10.55
CA GLY A 238 9.89 -9.76 10.46
C GLY A 238 9.35 -10.35 9.16
N ASP A 239 9.94 -11.45 8.67
CA ASP A 239 9.56 -12.12 7.40
C ASP A 239 9.60 -11.19 6.18
N ARG A 240 10.51 -10.22 6.21
CA ARG A 240 10.76 -9.26 5.14
C ARG A 240 12.02 -9.63 4.36
N TYR A 241 12.10 -9.18 3.12
CA TYR A 241 13.24 -9.43 2.26
C TYR A 241 13.61 -8.16 1.50
N LEU A 242 14.89 -7.86 1.40
CA LEU A 242 15.38 -6.87 0.43
C LEU A 242 15.67 -7.59 -0.88
N LEU A 243 14.95 -7.26 -1.94
CA LEU A 243 15.31 -7.63 -3.31
C LEU A 243 16.30 -6.62 -3.90
N TYR A 244 17.24 -7.12 -4.68
CA TYR A 244 18.24 -6.31 -5.38
C TYR A 244 18.83 -7.06 -6.57
N LEU A 245 19.38 -6.32 -7.54
CA LEU A 245 20.22 -6.84 -8.60
C LEU A 245 21.68 -6.83 -8.18
N ALA A 246 22.29 -8.01 -8.24
CA ALA A 246 23.69 -8.26 -7.89
C ALA A 246 24.49 -8.68 -9.13
N ALA A 247 25.72 -8.22 -9.24
CA ALA A 247 26.63 -8.69 -10.27
C ALA A 247 26.96 -10.17 -10.03
N GLN A 248 26.84 -10.98 -11.09
CA GLN A 248 27.27 -12.36 -11.13
C GLN A 248 28.25 -12.54 -12.28
N CYS A 249 29.50 -12.87 -11.97
CA CYS A 249 30.55 -13.19 -12.94
C CYS A 249 31.06 -14.61 -12.67
N GLY A 250 30.85 -15.51 -13.62
CA GLY A 250 31.13 -16.94 -13.45
C GLY A 250 30.40 -17.54 -12.22
N SER A 251 31.18 -18.08 -11.28
CA SER A 251 30.65 -18.66 -10.03
C SER A 251 30.54 -17.69 -8.86
N LYS A 252 31.07 -16.46 -8.99
CA LYS A 252 30.99 -15.43 -7.96
C LYS A 252 29.68 -14.63 -8.13
N THR A 253 29.04 -14.24 -7.04
CA THR A 253 27.90 -13.31 -7.09
C THR A 253 27.93 -12.41 -5.87
N ALA A 254 27.76 -11.11 -6.09
CA ALA A 254 27.68 -10.16 -5.00
C ALA A 254 26.52 -10.51 -4.04
N LYS A 255 26.72 -10.28 -2.74
CA LYS A 255 25.73 -10.60 -1.71
C LYS A 255 25.67 -9.50 -0.66
N LEU A 256 24.44 -9.07 -0.38
CA LEU A 256 24.10 -8.22 0.77
C LEU A 256 23.63 -9.05 1.95
N GLU A 257 23.92 -8.57 3.16
CA GLU A 257 23.44 -9.13 4.42
C GLU A 257 23.00 -8.04 5.38
N PHE A 258 21.94 -8.32 6.14
CA PHE A 258 21.44 -7.43 7.17
C PHE A 258 22.12 -7.72 8.51
N ALA A 259 22.67 -6.69 9.13
CA ALA A 259 23.27 -6.75 10.45
C ALA A 259 22.46 -5.88 11.42
N GLY A 260 21.74 -6.51 12.35
CA GLY A 260 20.98 -5.80 13.37
C GLY A 260 21.86 -5.14 14.43
N GLY A 261 21.48 -3.94 14.89
CA GLY A 261 22.16 -3.23 15.97
C GLY A 261 21.19 -2.46 16.87
N ASN A 262 21.69 -2.02 18.04
CA ASN A 262 20.85 -1.41 19.09
C ASN A 262 20.25 -0.05 18.72
N HIS A 263 20.92 0.73 17.86
CA HIS A 263 20.50 2.09 17.48
C HIS A 263 20.24 2.25 15.99
N ARG A 264 20.88 1.40 15.19
CA ARG A 264 20.70 1.29 13.76
C ARG A 264 20.98 -0.15 13.36
N SER A 265 20.49 -0.53 12.20
CA SER A 265 20.94 -1.74 11.52
C SER A 265 21.78 -1.34 10.30
N ASP A 266 22.64 -2.23 9.85
CA ASP A 266 23.49 -2.02 8.70
C ASP A 266 23.13 -3.05 7.61
N LEU A 267 23.21 -2.62 6.36
CA LEU A 267 23.18 -3.50 5.20
C LEU A 267 24.60 -3.58 4.65
N MET A 268 25.20 -4.75 4.66
CA MET A 268 26.62 -4.95 4.35
C MET A 268 26.80 -5.74 3.07
N LEU A 269 27.79 -5.38 2.27
CA LEU A 269 28.28 -6.21 1.16
C LEU A 269 29.22 -7.28 1.74
N VAL A 270 28.73 -8.52 1.87
CA VAL A 270 29.48 -9.64 2.49
C VAL A 270 30.14 -10.56 1.46
N ASN A 271 29.85 -10.34 0.18
CA ASN A 271 30.56 -10.98 -0.92
C ASN A 271 30.61 -10.01 -2.09
N SER A 272 31.80 -9.79 -2.64
CA SER A 272 32.04 -8.94 -3.81
C SER A 272 32.62 -9.79 -4.93
N VAL A 273 32.18 -9.52 -6.15
CA VAL A 273 32.79 -10.13 -7.35
C VAL A 273 34.16 -9.52 -7.64
N TYR A 274 34.38 -8.29 -7.20
CA TYR A 274 35.59 -7.49 -7.40
C TYR A 274 36.54 -7.49 -6.19
N GLU A 275 36.31 -8.38 -5.22
CA GLU A 275 37.17 -8.57 -4.04
C GLU A 275 37.27 -7.32 -3.15
N MET A 276 36.17 -6.56 -3.09
CA MET A 276 36.01 -5.46 -2.14
C MET A 276 35.90 -5.93 -0.69
N SER A 277 36.25 -5.05 0.24
CA SER A 277 36.06 -5.24 1.68
C SER A 277 34.59 -5.15 2.11
N ASP A 278 34.30 -5.67 3.31
CA ASP A 278 33.00 -5.60 3.98
C ASP A 278 32.58 -4.14 4.25
N ASP A 279 31.94 -3.52 3.25
CA ASP A 279 31.47 -2.14 3.34
C ASP A 279 29.96 -2.09 3.65
N SER A 280 29.58 -1.14 4.49
CA SER A 280 28.17 -0.89 4.79
C SER A 280 27.53 0.00 3.71
N VAL A 281 26.69 -0.66 2.93
CA VAL A 281 25.91 -0.15 1.78
C VAL A 281 24.83 0.82 2.24
N ALA A 282 24.18 0.51 3.36
CA ALA A 282 23.15 1.35 3.93
C ALA A 282 23.09 1.25 5.45
N GLU A 283 22.74 2.35 6.08
CA GLU A 283 22.34 2.38 7.48
C GLU A 283 20.82 2.51 7.57
N ILE A 284 20.20 1.69 8.42
CA ILE A 284 18.75 1.54 8.52
C ILE A 284 18.29 1.98 9.90
N TYR A 285 17.32 2.89 9.93
CA TYR A 285 16.75 3.45 11.15
C TYR A 285 15.23 3.30 11.16
N ALA A 286 14.66 3.02 12.32
CA ALA A 286 13.21 3.06 12.50
C ALA A 286 12.68 4.50 12.40
N ALA A 287 11.56 4.67 11.69
CA ALA A 287 10.88 5.95 11.48
C ALA A 287 9.71 6.19 12.45
N HIS A 288 9.14 5.14 13.06
CA HIS A 288 8.05 5.22 14.05
C HIS A 288 6.84 6.05 13.57
N GLY A 289 6.45 5.91 12.32
CA GLY A 289 5.35 6.57 11.64
C GLY A 289 5.67 7.98 11.13
N ALA A 290 6.87 8.51 11.40
CA ALA A 290 7.24 9.87 10.97
C ALA A 290 7.66 9.96 9.50
N GLY A 291 7.87 8.81 8.83
CA GLY A 291 8.29 8.75 7.43
C GLY A 291 9.53 9.59 7.16
N ALA A 292 9.49 10.42 6.12
CA ALA A 292 10.61 11.28 5.73
C ALA A 292 11.05 12.27 6.83
N ASN A 293 10.15 12.68 7.74
CA ASN A 293 10.53 13.59 8.84
C ASN A 293 11.51 12.95 9.82
N ALA A 294 11.56 11.62 9.93
CA ALA A 294 12.54 10.93 10.75
C ALA A 294 13.98 11.15 10.24
N ILE A 295 14.18 11.41 8.94
CA ILE A 295 15.51 11.61 8.34
C ILE A 295 16.27 12.76 9.02
N LEU A 296 15.63 13.92 9.19
CA LEU A 296 16.28 15.09 9.78
C LEU A 296 16.65 14.83 11.25
N GLN A 297 15.79 14.12 11.98
CA GLN A 297 16.08 13.69 13.34
C GLN A 297 17.29 12.75 13.39
N ARG A 298 17.33 11.71 12.53
CA ARG A 298 18.45 10.76 12.50
C ARG A 298 19.75 11.42 12.07
N ALA A 299 19.73 12.35 11.12
CA ALA A 299 20.92 13.13 10.77
C ALA A 299 21.42 13.97 11.96
N ALA A 300 20.50 14.60 12.72
CA ALA A 300 20.85 15.41 13.88
C ALA A 300 21.45 14.60 15.03
N GLU A 301 20.96 13.38 15.29
CA GLU A 301 21.45 12.48 16.34
C GLU A 301 22.95 12.14 16.21
N TRP A 302 23.49 12.25 14.99
CA TRP A 302 24.88 11.93 14.68
C TRP A 302 25.68 13.14 14.20
N SER A 303 25.14 14.35 14.29
CA SER A 303 25.92 15.57 14.03
C SER A 303 26.80 15.90 15.22
N GLU A 304 28.07 16.21 14.96
CA GLU A 304 29.00 16.74 15.97
C GLU A 304 28.78 18.24 16.22
N ASP A 305 28.07 18.94 15.32
CA ASP A 305 27.73 20.36 15.44
C ASP A 305 26.20 20.57 15.42
N PRO A 306 25.57 20.71 16.61
CA PRO A 306 24.15 21.02 16.70
C PRO A 306 23.77 22.39 16.15
N ALA A 307 24.70 23.37 16.14
CA ALA A 307 24.42 24.70 15.62
C ALA A 307 24.32 24.69 14.09
N GLU A 308 25.14 23.88 13.43
CA GLU A 308 25.00 23.63 11.99
C GLU A 308 23.62 23.03 11.65
N MET A 309 23.19 22.02 12.42
CA MET A 309 21.91 21.32 12.21
C MET A 309 20.69 22.25 12.32
N ALA A 310 20.77 23.37 13.04
CA ALA A 310 19.66 24.32 13.15
C ALA A 310 19.27 24.95 11.79
N GLY A 311 20.19 25.03 10.84
CA GLY A 311 19.93 25.53 9.48
C GLY A 311 19.55 24.44 8.46
N CYS A 312 19.68 23.17 8.85
CA CYS A 312 19.52 22.03 7.96
C CYS A 312 18.06 21.70 7.69
N LYS A 313 17.78 21.31 6.44
CA LYS A 313 16.45 20.96 5.98
C LYS A 313 16.49 19.68 5.17
N LEU A 314 15.39 18.97 5.18
CA LEU A 314 15.17 17.87 4.27
C LEU A 314 14.84 18.40 2.88
N ILE A 315 15.63 18.01 1.89
CA ILE A 315 15.44 18.39 0.49
C ILE A 315 15.18 17.12 -0.30
N ARG A 316 14.11 17.11 -1.08
CA ARG A 316 13.86 16.04 -2.04
C ARG A 316 14.66 16.31 -3.31
N GLN A 317 15.37 15.30 -3.83
CA GLN A 317 16.11 15.46 -5.08
C GLN A 317 15.12 15.56 -6.25
N SER A 318 15.37 16.52 -7.15
CA SER A 318 14.43 16.86 -8.22
C SER A 318 14.25 15.76 -9.27
N ARG A 319 15.27 14.92 -9.47
CA ARG A 319 15.28 13.86 -10.48
C ARG A 319 14.78 12.51 -9.96
N ASP A 320 14.74 12.33 -8.65
CA ASP A 320 14.37 11.08 -8.02
C ASP A 320 13.53 11.37 -6.77
N PRO A 321 12.20 11.23 -6.85
CA PRO A 321 11.30 11.64 -5.79
C PRO A 321 11.42 10.79 -4.52
N LEU A 322 12.13 9.66 -4.58
CA LEU A 322 12.37 8.77 -3.45
C LEU A 322 13.67 9.11 -2.71
N LYS A 323 14.51 9.98 -3.29
CA LYS A 323 15.78 10.39 -2.69
C LYS A 323 15.68 11.74 -1.99
N TYR A 324 16.25 11.77 -0.81
CA TYR A 324 16.32 12.94 0.05
C TYR A 324 17.76 13.26 0.42
N GLN A 325 18.01 14.52 0.73
CA GLN A 325 19.24 15.05 1.26
C GLN A 325 18.94 15.89 2.50
N VAL A 326 19.84 15.89 3.47
CA VAL A 326 19.77 16.83 4.60
C VAL A 326 20.80 17.92 4.34
N ASP A 327 20.34 19.13 4.11
CA ASP A 327 21.18 20.17 3.53
C ASP A 327 20.82 21.56 4.07
N ASN A 328 21.81 22.42 4.20
CA ASN A 328 21.67 23.84 4.46
C ASN A 328 21.99 24.65 3.19
N MET A 329 20.98 24.87 2.33
CA MET A 329 21.11 25.64 1.09
C MET A 329 21.51 27.12 1.29
N GLY A 330 21.50 27.62 2.53
CA GLY A 330 21.94 28.98 2.83
C GLY A 330 23.46 29.13 2.86
N LEU A 331 24.21 28.02 2.92
CA LEU A 331 25.67 28.04 2.88
C LEU A 331 26.15 28.21 1.44
N ALA A 332 27.08 29.14 1.25
CA ALA A 332 27.75 29.34 -0.03
C ALA A 332 28.57 28.10 -0.41
N GLN A 333 28.84 27.92 -1.71
CA GLN A 333 29.80 26.92 -2.15
C GLN A 333 31.18 27.23 -1.56
N SER A 334 31.89 26.19 -1.12
CA SER A 334 33.27 26.32 -0.66
C SER A 334 34.17 26.69 -1.84
N SER A 335 35.14 27.57 -1.62
CA SER A 335 36.18 27.88 -2.61
C SER A 335 37.23 26.77 -2.72
N ASP A 336 37.33 25.94 -1.68
CA ASP A 336 38.45 25.02 -1.47
C ASP A 336 38.06 23.56 -1.68
N GLY A 337 36.86 23.30 -2.21
CA GLY A 337 36.40 21.97 -2.55
C GLY A 337 34.88 21.84 -2.60
N PRO A 338 34.39 20.61 -2.73
CA PRO A 338 32.96 20.34 -2.80
C PRO A 338 32.28 20.65 -1.48
N ARG A 339 31.06 21.15 -1.58
CA ARG A 339 30.33 21.66 -0.41
C ARG A 339 29.84 20.49 0.41
N ALA A 340 30.20 20.45 1.69
CA ALA A 340 29.58 19.58 2.68
C ALA A 340 28.76 20.43 3.68
N SER A 341 27.65 19.90 4.16
CA SER A 341 26.84 20.53 5.21
C SER A 341 25.98 19.50 5.94
N CYS A 342 25.60 19.82 7.17
CA CYS A 342 24.71 19.02 8.03
C CYS A 342 25.34 17.70 8.53
N GLY A 343 26.64 17.74 8.83
CA GLY A 343 27.38 16.60 9.36
C GLY A 343 27.54 15.41 8.41
N GLN A 344 27.95 14.26 8.95
CA GLN A 344 28.34 13.06 8.18
C GLN A 344 27.19 12.41 7.38
N ARG A 345 25.93 12.71 7.73
CA ARG A 345 24.74 12.22 7.01
C ARG A 345 23.97 13.33 6.31
N GLY A 346 24.62 14.48 6.18
CA GLY A 346 24.12 15.61 5.43
C GLY A 346 24.47 15.52 3.95
N TYR A 347 24.39 16.66 3.29
CA TYR A 347 24.81 16.84 1.92
C TYR A 347 26.33 16.89 1.85
N ASP A 348 26.90 16.10 0.95
CA ASP A 348 28.30 16.16 0.56
C ASP A 348 28.36 16.18 -0.97
N GLY A 349 28.90 17.26 -1.53
CA GLY A 349 28.95 17.48 -2.97
C GLY A 349 29.81 16.48 -3.74
N ASP A 350 30.71 15.76 -3.06
CA ASP A 350 31.53 14.70 -3.65
C ASP A 350 30.93 13.30 -3.46
N SER A 351 29.92 13.18 -2.61
CA SER A 351 29.35 11.90 -2.26
C SER A 351 28.01 11.69 -2.96
N PRO A 352 27.76 10.50 -3.54
CA PRO A 352 26.45 10.16 -4.04
C PRO A 352 25.51 9.65 -2.92
N ASN A 353 25.88 9.79 -1.64
CA ASN A 353 25.06 9.35 -0.51
C ASN A 353 23.69 10.02 -0.52
N TYR A 354 22.64 9.32 -0.10
CA TYR A 354 21.29 9.89 -0.01
C TYR A 354 20.45 9.16 1.04
N TRP A 355 19.38 9.82 1.46
CA TRP A 355 18.36 9.21 2.29
C TRP A 355 17.18 8.72 1.45
N THR A 356 16.54 7.64 1.87
CA THR A 356 15.26 7.18 1.32
C THR A 356 14.37 6.60 2.41
N VAL A 357 13.11 6.30 2.08
CA VAL A 357 12.10 5.81 3.02
C VAL A 357 11.51 4.50 2.47
N PHE A 358 11.58 3.43 3.27
CA PHE A 358 10.95 2.16 2.97
C PHE A 358 9.98 1.79 4.09
N GLY A 359 8.67 1.97 3.86
CA GLY A 359 7.66 1.72 4.88
C GLY A 359 7.87 2.57 6.13
N ASP A 360 8.12 1.92 7.28
CA ASP A 360 8.38 2.58 8.56
C ASP A 360 9.88 2.70 8.89
N GLU A 361 10.74 2.70 7.87
CA GLU A 361 12.20 2.83 8.02
C GLU A 361 12.74 3.94 7.14
N VAL A 362 13.79 4.60 7.60
CA VAL A 362 14.59 5.54 6.80
C VAL A 362 15.99 4.98 6.63
N TRP A 363 16.48 5.00 5.40
CA TRP A 363 17.72 4.37 5.00
C TRP A 363 18.69 5.44 4.51
N TYR A 364 19.89 5.49 5.07
CA TYR A 364 21.00 6.30 4.57
C TYR A 364 21.87 5.42 3.67
N ILE A 365 21.70 5.57 2.35
CA ILE A 365 22.40 4.81 1.34
C ILE A 365 23.75 5.46 1.06
N ARG A 366 24.81 4.65 1.04
CA ARG A 366 26.19 5.08 0.76
C ARG A 366 26.76 4.33 -0.43
N PRO A 367 26.37 4.70 -1.67
CA PRO A 367 26.97 4.09 -2.83
C PRO A 367 28.45 4.50 -2.89
N SER A 368 29.36 3.54 -2.81
CA SER A 368 30.70 3.77 -3.34
C SER A 368 30.72 3.45 -4.84
N ILE A 369 31.69 4.00 -5.56
CA ILE A 369 31.86 3.74 -6.99
C ILE A 369 32.06 2.24 -7.21
N GLU A 370 32.84 1.63 -6.34
CA GLU A 370 33.16 0.21 -6.37
C GLU A 370 31.92 -0.64 -6.05
N MET A 371 31.10 -0.25 -5.06
CA MET A 371 29.84 -0.95 -4.74
C MET A 371 28.83 -0.90 -5.89
N ALA A 372 28.83 0.17 -6.69
CA ALA A 372 27.93 0.29 -7.84
C ALA A 372 28.24 -0.74 -8.94
N GLU A 373 29.44 -1.33 -8.95
CA GLU A 373 29.80 -2.43 -9.84
C GLU A 373 29.26 -3.78 -9.36
N ASP A 374 29.15 -3.98 -8.04
CA ASP A 374 28.62 -5.19 -7.42
C ASP A 374 27.09 -5.17 -7.28
N ILE A 375 26.50 -4.03 -6.96
CA ILE A 375 25.08 -3.88 -6.61
C ILE A 375 24.48 -2.73 -7.41
N PHE A 376 23.42 -3.01 -8.16
CA PHE A 376 22.67 -1.96 -8.82
C PHE A 376 21.70 -1.30 -7.82
N MET A 377 22.21 -0.29 -7.11
CA MET A 377 21.51 0.40 -6.01
C MET A 377 20.10 0.92 -6.35
N PRO A 378 19.79 1.39 -7.57
CA PRO A 378 18.42 1.77 -7.92
C PRO A 378 17.40 0.61 -7.88
N SER A 379 17.85 -0.66 -7.84
CA SER A 379 16.95 -1.82 -7.74
C SER A 379 16.54 -2.20 -6.32
N LEU A 380 17.07 -1.54 -5.28
CA LEU A 380 16.76 -1.91 -3.89
C LEU A 380 15.24 -1.79 -3.63
N THR A 381 14.60 -2.92 -3.33
CA THR A 381 13.16 -2.99 -3.05
C THR A 381 12.91 -3.85 -1.82
N VAL A 382 12.19 -3.32 -0.83
CA VAL A 382 11.80 -4.08 0.35
C VAL A 382 10.49 -4.81 0.07
N LEU A 383 10.53 -6.15 0.13
CA LEU A 383 9.36 -7.01 0.17
C LEU A 383 8.91 -7.23 1.60
N SER A 384 7.66 -6.90 1.87
CA SER A 384 6.97 -7.29 3.10
C SER A 384 5.89 -8.30 2.76
N LYS A 385 5.77 -9.34 3.56
CA LYS A 385 4.68 -10.30 3.40
C LYS A 385 3.37 -9.60 3.78
N GLY A 386 2.45 -9.53 2.84
CA GLY A 386 1.10 -9.08 3.09
C GLY A 386 0.33 -10.12 3.93
N PHE A 387 -0.91 -9.76 4.27
CA PHE A 387 -1.80 -10.63 5.05
C PHE A 387 -2.37 -11.79 4.21
N SER A 388 -2.57 -11.62 2.89
CA SER A 388 -2.48 -12.76 1.97
C SER A 388 -1.00 -13.11 1.96
N GLY A 389 -0.50 -14.33 2.18
CA GLY A 389 0.96 -14.56 2.23
C GLY A 389 1.80 -14.22 0.97
N GLU A 390 1.32 -13.39 0.05
CA GLU A 390 2.00 -12.73 -1.06
C GLU A 390 2.88 -11.57 -0.59
N TYR A 391 3.83 -11.18 -1.42
CA TYR A 391 4.74 -10.08 -1.12
C TYR A 391 4.24 -8.76 -1.70
N VAL A 392 4.37 -7.70 -0.91
CA VAL A 392 4.16 -6.30 -1.31
C VAL A 392 5.52 -5.60 -1.34
N ALA A 393 5.82 -4.94 -2.46
CA ALA A 393 7.03 -4.15 -2.62
C ALA A 393 6.87 -2.73 -2.07
N SER A 394 7.90 -2.26 -1.38
CA SER A 394 8.11 -0.87 -0.96
C SER A 394 9.44 -0.41 -1.54
N GLY A 395 9.49 0.77 -2.15
CA GLY A 395 10.71 1.28 -2.80
C GLY A 395 10.59 1.75 -4.24
N ASN A 396 9.37 1.81 -4.79
CA ASN A 396 9.09 2.19 -6.18
C ASN A 396 8.25 3.47 -6.26
#